data_AF-A0A954WDW3-F1
#
_entry.id   AF-A0A954WDW3-F1
#
_cell.length_a   1.000
_cell.length_b   1.000
_cell.length_c   1.000
_cell.angle_alpha   90.00
_cell.angle_beta   90.00
_cell.angle_gamma   90.00
#
_symmetry.space_group_name_H-M   'P 1'
#
loop_
_entity.id
_entity.type
_entity.pdbx_description
1 polymer ?
#
loop_
_entity_poly.entity_id
_entity_poly.type
_entity_poly.pdbx_seq_one_letter_code
_entity_poly.pdbx_strand_id
1 'polypeptide(L)'
;HEGQLVQASRLGFRITDKFVRTFFGRVFSDPTTVFNEQMLKPELQSMEDYVDGIDNIVSTQTRIARLYLEDGTIELACPPLKALLTIMAEGSCQGKDIHDDSVRRLFTRESLLESTWYQDRLMARRDVDRRLWKRHVQYLQTTLAQVNYLTQRERDVIAAKLDQARHYLSEIERPAYMSRLKGTIGVDPSVRST
;
A
#
# COMPACT_ATOMS: atom_id res chain seq x y z
N HIS A 1 -26.91 -15.35 -12.84
CA HIS A 1 -27.34 -16.71 -12.52
C HIS A 1 -28.74 -16.60 -11.94
N GLU A 2 -29.73 -17.35 -12.47
CA GLU A 2 -31.14 -17.26 -12.02
C GLU A 2 -31.71 -15.82 -11.98
N GLY A 3 -31.38 -14.99 -12.97
CA GLY A 3 -31.81 -13.60 -13.05
C GLY A 3 -31.04 -12.61 -12.15
N GLN A 4 -30.13 -13.09 -11.30
CA GLN A 4 -29.25 -12.26 -10.47
C GLN A 4 -27.90 -12.00 -11.14
N LEU A 5 -27.36 -10.80 -10.91
CA LEU A 5 -26.02 -10.41 -11.39
C LEU A 5 -24.96 -11.08 -10.50
N VAL A 6 -24.07 -11.86 -11.11
CA VAL A 6 -22.93 -12.48 -10.41
C VAL A 6 -21.68 -11.65 -10.66
N GLN A 7 -21.08 -11.11 -9.59
CA GLN A 7 -19.92 -10.21 -9.68
C GLN A 7 -18.58 -10.98 -9.79
N ALA A 8 -18.51 -11.95 -10.70
CA ALA A 8 -17.32 -12.77 -10.91
C ALA A 8 -16.07 -11.96 -11.33
N SER A 9 -16.25 -10.74 -11.85
CA SER A 9 -15.16 -9.82 -12.19
C SER A 9 -14.27 -9.46 -10.99
N ARG A 10 -14.77 -9.60 -9.74
CA ARG A 10 -13.98 -9.41 -8.51
C ARG A 10 -12.88 -10.46 -8.31
N LEU A 11 -12.97 -11.61 -8.98
CA LEU A 11 -11.95 -12.66 -8.91
C LEU A 11 -10.70 -12.34 -9.75
N GLY A 12 -10.74 -11.30 -10.58
CA GLY A 12 -9.60 -10.89 -11.40
C GLY A 12 -9.32 -11.88 -12.53
N PHE A 13 -8.06 -12.32 -12.64
CA PHE A 13 -7.59 -13.22 -13.69
C PHE A 13 -7.22 -14.58 -13.13
N ARG A 14 -7.32 -15.61 -13.97
CA ARG A 14 -6.88 -16.98 -13.66
C ARG A 14 -5.97 -17.51 -14.75
N ILE A 15 -5.11 -18.46 -14.38
CA ILE A 15 -4.31 -19.23 -15.34
C ILE A 15 -5.22 -20.10 -16.23
N THR A 16 -4.73 -20.49 -17.39
CA THR A 16 -5.47 -21.30 -18.37
C THR A 16 -4.65 -22.53 -18.77
N ASP A 17 -5.28 -23.48 -19.48
CA ASP A 17 -4.58 -24.64 -20.04
C ASP A 17 -3.36 -24.24 -20.89
N LYS A 18 -3.48 -23.15 -21.67
CA LYS A 18 -2.34 -22.59 -22.43
C LYS A 18 -1.17 -22.22 -21.52
N PHE A 19 -1.44 -21.59 -20.38
CA PHE A 19 -0.40 -21.21 -19.41
C PHE A 19 0.29 -22.45 -18.83
N VAL A 20 -0.49 -23.47 -18.43
CA VAL A 20 0.02 -24.74 -17.91
C VAL A 20 0.92 -25.41 -18.94
N ARG A 21 0.46 -25.62 -20.17
CA ARG A 21 1.28 -26.25 -21.23
C ARG A 21 2.56 -25.49 -21.55
N THR A 22 2.50 -24.16 -21.54
CA THR A 22 3.65 -23.31 -21.92
C THR A 22 4.73 -23.27 -20.85
N PHE A 23 4.33 -23.22 -19.57
CA PHE A 23 5.27 -22.91 -18.49
C PHE A 23 5.52 -24.08 -17.53
N PHE A 24 4.57 -24.99 -17.34
CA PHE A 24 4.65 -26.02 -16.30
C PHE A 24 5.46 -27.24 -16.73
N GLY A 25 5.75 -27.40 -18.02
CA GLY A 25 6.66 -28.44 -18.54
C GLY A 25 8.10 -28.32 -18.03
N ARG A 26 8.45 -27.20 -17.36
CA ARG A 26 9.75 -27.00 -16.70
C ARG A 26 9.85 -27.66 -15.33
N VAL A 27 8.72 -28.05 -14.74
CA VAL A 27 8.63 -28.64 -13.40
C VAL A 27 8.06 -30.05 -13.46
N PHE A 28 7.07 -30.28 -14.33
CA PHE A 28 6.39 -31.57 -14.47
C PHE A 28 6.68 -32.17 -15.85
N SER A 29 6.90 -33.49 -15.89
CA SER A 29 7.05 -34.26 -17.12
C SER A 29 5.76 -34.30 -17.94
N ASP A 30 4.60 -34.35 -17.27
CA ASP A 30 3.28 -34.19 -17.88
C ASP A 30 2.42 -33.18 -17.09
N PRO A 31 2.46 -31.89 -17.44
CA PRO A 31 1.70 -30.85 -16.76
C PRO A 31 0.18 -31.02 -16.83
N THR A 32 -0.32 -31.72 -17.86
CA THR A 32 -1.77 -31.84 -18.11
C THR A 32 -2.43 -32.86 -17.19
N THR A 33 -1.64 -33.77 -16.61
CA THR A 33 -2.10 -34.71 -15.57
C THR A 33 -2.25 -34.06 -14.21
N VAL A 34 -1.57 -32.93 -13.96
CA VAL A 34 -1.57 -32.23 -12.67
C VAL A 34 -2.77 -31.29 -12.54
N PHE A 35 -3.14 -30.60 -13.62
CA PHE A 35 -4.26 -29.68 -13.65
C PHE A 35 -5.28 -30.12 -14.70
N ASN A 36 -6.34 -30.78 -14.24
CA ASN A 36 -7.47 -31.10 -15.12
C ASN A 36 -8.34 -29.87 -15.41
N GLU A 37 -9.28 -30.01 -16.34
CA GLU A 37 -10.14 -28.89 -16.76
C GLU A 37 -10.98 -28.33 -15.61
N GLN A 38 -11.55 -29.18 -14.76
CA GLN A 38 -12.36 -28.78 -13.61
C GLN A 38 -11.56 -28.06 -12.51
N MET A 39 -10.26 -28.32 -12.40
CA MET A 39 -9.37 -27.57 -11.49
C MET A 39 -9.06 -26.18 -12.03
N LEU A 40 -8.92 -26.03 -13.35
CA LEU A 40 -8.69 -24.72 -13.99
C LEU A 40 -9.99 -23.91 -14.13
N LYS A 41 -11.12 -24.60 -14.20
CA LYS A 41 -12.47 -24.05 -14.34
C LYS A 41 -13.37 -24.63 -13.24
N PRO A 42 -13.19 -24.20 -11.97
CA PRO A 42 -13.95 -24.74 -10.84
C PRO A 42 -15.46 -24.62 -10.99
N GLU A 43 -15.95 -23.66 -11.79
CA GLU A 43 -17.37 -23.53 -12.14
C GLU A 43 -17.97 -24.75 -12.86
N LEU A 44 -17.13 -25.64 -13.42
CA LEU A 44 -17.57 -26.89 -14.05
C LEU A 44 -17.84 -28.01 -13.04
N GLN A 45 -17.37 -27.86 -11.80
CA GLN A 45 -17.66 -28.84 -10.73
C GLN A 45 -19.07 -28.63 -10.20
N SER A 46 -19.44 -27.38 -9.94
CA SER A 46 -20.77 -26.97 -9.52
C SER A 46 -20.93 -25.47 -9.78
N MET A 47 -21.86 -25.11 -10.67
CA MET A 47 -22.15 -23.70 -10.96
C MET A 47 -22.81 -23.02 -9.75
N GLU A 48 -23.65 -23.75 -9.02
CA GLU A 48 -24.32 -23.26 -7.81
C GLU A 48 -23.29 -22.89 -6.74
N ASP A 49 -22.37 -23.81 -6.41
CA ASP A 49 -21.33 -23.55 -5.40
C ASP A 49 -20.36 -22.44 -5.84
N TYR A 50 -20.08 -22.35 -7.15
CA TYR A 50 -19.23 -21.29 -7.69
C TYR A 50 -19.86 -19.90 -7.53
N VAL A 51 -21.17 -19.78 -7.79
CA VAL A 51 -21.92 -18.53 -7.61
C VAL A 51 -22.06 -18.18 -6.13
N ASP A 52 -22.42 -19.15 -5.28
CA ASP A 52 -22.52 -18.95 -3.82
C ASP A 52 -21.18 -18.50 -3.23
N GLY A 53 -20.06 -19.09 -3.68
CA GLY A 53 -18.72 -18.67 -3.28
C GLY A 53 -18.42 -17.20 -3.63
N ILE A 54 -18.83 -16.73 -4.81
CA ILE A 54 -18.68 -15.33 -5.22
C ILE A 54 -19.56 -14.41 -4.36
N ASP A 55 -20.81 -14.80 -4.12
CA ASP A 55 -21.74 -14.00 -3.33
C ASP A 55 -21.27 -13.86 -1.88
N ASN A 56 -20.70 -14.92 -1.30
CA ASN A 56 -20.05 -14.88 0.01
C ASN A 56 -18.87 -13.91 0.05
N ILE A 57 -18.04 -13.86 -1.00
CA ILE A 57 -16.95 -12.89 -1.14
C ILE A 57 -17.50 -11.47 -1.19
N VAL A 58 -18.49 -11.22 -2.05
CA VAL A 58 -19.10 -9.89 -2.24
C VAL A 58 -19.74 -9.41 -0.94
N SER A 59 -20.54 -10.25 -0.28
CA SER A 59 -21.19 -9.97 0.99
C SER A 59 -20.19 -9.61 2.09
N THR A 60 -19.11 -10.39 2.19
CA THR A 60 -18.03 -10.13 3.15
C THR A 60 -17.33 -8.80 2.88
N GLN A 61 -17.00 -8.52 1.61
CA GLN A 61 -16.38 -7.26 1.19
C GLN A 61 -17.28 -6.06 1.51
N THR A 62 -18.58 -6.16 1.21
CA THR A 62 -19.56 -5.12 1.53
C THR A 62 -19.63 -4.85 3.04
N ARG A 63 -19.70 -5.92 3.85
CA ARG A 63 -19.74 -5.79 5.31
C ARG A 63 -18.48 -5.11 5.86
N ILE A 64 -17.30 -5.52 5.42
CA ILE A 64 -16.02 -4.93 5.87
C ILE A 64 -15.93 -3.46 5.44
N ALA A 65 -16.28 -3.15 4.19
CA ALA A 65 -16.21 -1.79 3.69
C ALA A 65 -17.12 -0.84 4.47
N ARG A 66 -18.33 -1.27 4.86
CA ARG A 66 -19.25 -0.47 5.68
C ARG A 66 -18.67 -0.03 7.02
N LEU A 67 -17.83 -0.86 7.66
CA LEU A 67 -17.20 -0.50 8.93
C LEU A 67 -16.37 0.79 8.81
N TYR A 68 -15.65 0.99 7.70
CA TYR A 68 -14.88 2.20 7.45
C TYR A 68 -15.74 3.46 7.23
N LEU A 69 -16.97 3.28 6.71
CA LEU A 69 -17.93 4.37 6.56
C LEU A 69 -18.55 4.72 7.92
N GLU A 70 -18.91 3.69 8.70
CA GLU A 70 -19.56 3.83 10.01
C GLU A 70 -18.66 4.49 11.05
N ASP A 71 -17.36 4.15 11.07
CA ASP A 71 -16.40 4.73 12.01
C ASP A 71 -15.73 6.02 11.48
N GLY A 72 -16.04 6.43 10.26
CA GLY A 72 -15.50 7.63 9.61
C GLY A 72 -14.03 7.53 9.20
N THR A 73 -13.37 6.40 9.40
CA THR A 73 -11.94 6.21 9.04
C THR A 73 -11.71 6.20 7.53
N ILE A 74 -12.77 6.06 6.73
CA ILE A 74 -12.73 6.26 5.27
C ILE A 74 -12.15 7.63 4.87
N GLU A 75 -12.27 8.66 5.72
CA GLU A 75 -11.69 9.98 5.45
C GLU A 75 -10.15 10.01 5.53
N LEU A 76 -9.54 9.01 6.16
CA LEU A 76 -8.09 8.82 6.20
C LEU A 76 -7.57 8.04 4.98
N ALA A 77 -8.46 7.37 4.24
CA ALA A 77 -8.07 6.59 3.08
C ALA A 77 -7.59 7.49 1.95
N CYS A 78 -6.53 7.07 1.25
CA CYS A 78 -6.13 7.76 0.02
C CYS A 78 -7.23 7.63 -1.05
N PRO A 79 -7.31 8.56 -2.02
CA PRO A 79 -8.39 8.61 -3.00
C PRO A 79 -8.76 7.28 -3.69
N PRO A 80 -7.80 6.46 -4.20
CA PRO A 80 -8.15 5.17 -4.80
C PRO A 80 -8.82 4.20 -3.82
N LEU A 81 -8.34 4.13 -2.57
CA LEU A 81 -8.92 3.25 -1.56
C LEU A 81 -10.28 3.76 -1.07
N LYS A 82 -10.44 5.08 -0.92
CA LYS A 82 -11.73 5.69 -0.60
C LYS A 82 -12.78 5.31 -1.65
N ALA A 83 -12.47 5.47 -2.94
CA ALA A 83 -13.37 5.09 -4.02
C ALA A 83 -13.70 3.59 -4.01
N LEU A 84 -12.71 2.72 -3.80
CA LEU A 84 -12.91 1.28 -3.74
C LEU A 84 -13.79 0.85 -2.56
N LEU A 85 -13.54 1.38 -1.36
CA LEU A 85 -14.34 1.10 -0.17
C LEU A 85 -15.80 1.56 -0.36
N THR A 86 -16.01 2.75 -0.92
CA THR A 86 -17.36 3.22 -1.27
C THR A 86 -18.04 2.30 -2.28
N ILE A 87 -17.36 1.89 -3.36
CA ILE A 87 -17.91 0.95 -4.35
C ILE A 87 -18.24 -0.41 -3.70
N MET A 88 -17.40 -0.90 -2.80
CA MET A 88 -17.66 -2.15 -2.08
C MET A 88 -18.90 -2.05 -1.17
N ALA A 89 -19.09 -0.93 -0.48
CA ALA A 89 -20.17 -0.74 0.48
C ALA A 89 -21.52 -0.38 -0.18
N GLU A 90 -21.48 0.48 -1.20
CA GLU A 90 -22.64 1.17 -1.79
C GLU A 90 -22.88 0.80 -3.26
N GLY A 91 -21.96 0.07 -3.90
CA GLY A 91 -22.02 -0.33 -5.31
C GLY A 91 -21.46 0.70 -6.29
N SER A 92 -21.40 1.99 -5.92
CA SER A 92 -20.79 3.04 -6.74
C SER A 92 -20.19 4.15 -5.89
N CYS A 93 -19.18 4.84 -6.42
CA CYS A 93 -18.64 6.08 -5.84
C CYS A 93 -18.91 7.22 -6.82
N GLN A 94 -19.68 8.23 -6.42
CA GLN A 94 -20.09 9.34 -7.29
C GLN A 94 -20.75 8.87 -8.60
N GLY A 95 -21.55 7.79 -8.52
CA GLY A 95 -22.22 7.18 -9.68
C GLY A 95 -21.33 6.31 -10.57
N LYS A 96 -20.08 6.05 -10.17
CA LYS A 96 -19.11 5.24 -10.91
C LYS A 96 -18.84 3.91 -10.21
N ASP A 97 -18.83 2.83 -10.97
CA ASP A 97 -18.55 1.49 -10.45
C ASP A 97 -17.07 1.09 -10.69
N ILE A 98 -16.75 -0.19 -10.44
CA ILE A 98 -15.40 -0.74 -10.61
C ILE A 98 -14.98 -0.89 -12.09
N HIS A 99 -15.91 -0.75 -13.02
CA HIS A 99 -15.67 -0.84 -14.46
C HIS A 99 -15.40 0.52 -15.09
N ASP A 100 -15.69 1.62 -14.40
CA ASP A 100 -15.39 2.97 -14.86
C ASP A 100 -13.87 3.22 -14.98
N ASP A 101 -13.44 3.68 -16.16
CA ASP A 101 -12.04 3.94 -16.48
C ASP A 101 -11.41 5.00 -15.56
N SER A 102 -12.19 5.98 -15.11
CA SER A 102 -11.70 7.02 -14.22
C SER A 102 -11.42 6.48 -12.81
N VAL A 103 -12.18 5.49 -12.34
CA VAL A 103 -11.90 4.77 -11.09
C VAL A 103 -10.63 3.94 -11.26
N ARG A 104 -10.52 3.17 -12.35
CA ARG A 104 -9.33 2.35 -12.63
C ARG A 104 -8.06 3.18 -12.77
N ARG A 105 -8.16 4.37 -13.36
CA ARG A 105 -7.04 5.29 -13.53
C ARG A 105 -6.40 5.70 -12.19
N LEU A 106 -7.18 5.81 -11.11
CA LEU A 106 -6.66 6.14 -9.77
C LEU A 106 -5.58 5.16 -9.28
N PHE A 107 -5.60 3.92 -9.77
CA PHE A 107 -4.66 2.85 -9.41
C PHE A 107 -3.44 2.77 -10.33
N THR A 108 -3.34 3.62 -11.35
CA THR A 108 -2.18 3.66 -12.24
C THR A 108 -0.97 4.29 -11.54
N ARG A 109 0.23 3.83 -11.90
CA ARG A 109 1.48 4.35 -11.35
C ARG A 109 1.64 5.84 -11.66
N GLU A 110 1.27 6.24 -12.87
CA GLU A 110 1.34 7.61 -13.38
C GLU A 110 0.47 8.52 -12.53
N SER A 111 -0.81 8.15 -12.35
CA SER A 111 -1.76 8.92 -11.54
C SER A 111 -1.31 9.02 -10.08
N LEU A 112 -0.75 7.95 -9.51
CA LEU A 112 -0.20 7.98 -8.16
C LEU A 112 0.96 8.98 -8.06
N LEU A 113 1.94 8.90 -8.97
CA LEU A 113 3.13 9.76 -8.92
C LEU A 113 2.84 11.24 -9.14
N GLU A 114 1.81 11.55 -9.94
CA GLU A 114 1.36 12.92 -10.23
C GLU A 114 0.41 13.49 -9.17
N SER A 115 -0.20 12.63 -8.35
CA SER A 115 -1.19 13.05 -7.37
C SER A 115 -0.62 13.88 -6.22
N THR A 116 -1.41 14.86 -5.77
CA THR A 116 -1.08 15.70 -4.61
C THR A 116 -1.01 14.88 -3.32
N TRP A 117 -1.94 13.94 -3.10
CA TRP A 117 -1.96 13.11 -1.89
C TRP A 117 -0.69 12.28 -1.74
N TYR A 118 -0.09 11.81 -2.85
CA TYR A 118 1.19 11.12 -2.80
C TYR A 118 2.33 12.07 -2.44
N GLN A 119 2.35 13.27 -3.03
CA GLN A 119 3.34 14.30 -2.68
C GLN A 119 3.25 14.69 -1.19
N ASP A 120 2.05 14.76 -0.62
CA ASP A 120 1.84 15.03 0.80
C ASP A 120 2.46 13.94 1.68
N ARG A 121 2.37 12.67 1.28
CA ARG A 121 3.04 11.56 1.99
C ARG A 121 4.57 11.68 1.96
N LEU A 122 5.14 12.14 0.84
CA LEU A 122 6.59 12.34 0.73
C LEU A 122 7.05 13.54 1.55
N MET A 123 6.27 14.63 1.56
CA MET A 123 6.55 15.80 2.40
C MET A 123 6.46 15.44 3.89
N ALA A 124 5.44 14.69 4.29
CA ALA A 124 5.31 14.20 5.64
C ALA A 124 6.50 13.31 6.03
N ARG A 125 7.00 12.45 5.12
CA ARG A 125 8.19 11.62 5.35
C ARG A 125 9.42 12.48 5.63
N ARG A 126 9.69 13.49 4.80
CA ARG A 126 10.79 14.43 5.02
C ARG A 126 10.67 15.12 6.37
N ASP A 127 9.48 15.57 6.74
CA ASP A 127 9.27 16.29 8.01
C ASP A 127 9.47 15.38 9.23
N VAL A 128 9.01 14.13 9.18
CA VAL A 128 9.27 13.10 10.21
C VAL A 128 10.77 12.83 10.35
N ASP A 129 11.46 12.60 9.24
CA ASP A 129 12.91 12.34 9.25
C ASP A 129 13.67 13.55 9.81
N ARG A 130 13.30 14.77 9.39
CA ARG A 130 13.88 16.01 9.92
C ARG A 130 13.68 16.14 11.42
N ARG A 131 12.48 15.85 11.95
CA ARG A 131 12.22 15.88 13.40
C ARG A 131 13.05 14.84 14.14
N LEU A 132 13.15 13.62 13.60
CA LEU A 132 13.97 12.57 14.18
C LEU A 132 15.44 12.99 14.31
N TRP A 133 16.04 13.45 13.22
CA TRP A 133 17.45 13.83 13.22
C TRP A 133 17.74 15.10 14.02
N LYS A 134 16.81 16.07 14.07
CA LYS A 134 16.92 17.21 15.00
C LYS A 134 16.95 16.76 16.47
N ARG A 135 16.09 15.80 16.86
CA ARG A 135 16.12 15.23 18.21
C ARG A 135 17.44 14.51 18.50
N HIS A 136 17.98 13.75 17.55
CA HIS A 136 19.29 13.12 17.71
C HIS A 136 20.41 14.15 17.92
N VAL A 137 20.45 15.20 17.09
CA VAL A 137 21.42 16.30 17.23
C VAL A 137 21.31 16.96 18.60
N GLN A 138 20.10 17.34 19.01
CA GLN A 138 19.86 18.00 20.30
C GLN A 138 20.27 17.11 21.48
N TYR A 139 19.91 15.82 21.44
CA TYR A 139 20.28 14.86 22.48
C TYR A 139 21.79 14.73 22.61
N LEU A 140 22.49 14.48 21.50
CA LEU A 140 23.95 14.29 21.49
C LEU A 140 24.70 15.56 21.93
N GLN A 141 24.24 16.75 21.51
CA GLN A 141 24.79 18.03 21.97
C GLN A 141 24.60 18.21 23.49
N THR A 142 23.42 17.87 24.01
CA THR A 142 23.12 17.97 25.44
C THR A 142 23.99 17.01 26.25
N THR A 143 24.17 15.77 25.77
CA THR A 143 25.04 14.78 26.40
C THR A 143 26.49 15.25 26.44
N LEU A 144 27.02 15.85 25.36
CA LEU A 144 28.39 16.38 25.34
C LEU A 144 28.59 17.57 26.29
N ALA A 145 27.56 18.41 26.45
CA ALA A 145 27.60 19.58 27.34
C ALA A 145 27.54 19.21 28.83
N GLN A 146 27.10 18.00 29.19
CA GLN A 146 27.10 17.53 30.57
C GLN A 146 28.51 17.06 30.97
N VAL A 147 29.29 17.99 31.54
CA VAL A 147 30.75 17.90 31.72
C VAL A 147 31.20 16.76 32.66
N ASN A 148 30.34 16.23 33.53
CA ASN A 148 30.81 15.53 34.73
C ASN A 148 30.88 13.99 34.64
N TYR A 149 30.40 13.36 33.57
CA TYR A 149 30.21 11.89 33.54
C TYR A 149 30.90 11.14 32.39
N LEU A 150 31.58 11.83 31.48
CA LEU A 150 32.13 11.22 30.26
C LEU A 150 33.67 11.21 30.27
N THR A 151 34.23 10.03 30.01
CA THR A 151 35.64 9.86 29.65
C THR A 151 35.94 10.49 28.29
N GLN A 152 37.22 10.77 28.00
CA GLN A 152 37.60 11.35 26.70
C GLN A 152 37.17 10.46 25.52
N ARG A 153 37.35 9.14 25.64
CA ARG A 153 36.96 8.18 24.60
C ARG A 153 35.46 8.20 24.32
N GLU A 154 34.62 8.34 25.35
CA GLU A 154 33.17 8.44 25.17
C GLU A 154 32.78 9.76 24.50
N ARG A 155 33.44 10.87 24.86
CA ARG A 155 33.23 12.16 24.18
C ARG A 155 33.54 12.08 22.69
N ASP A 156 34.65 11.45 22.32
CA ASP A 156 35.05 11.31 20.92
C ASP A 156 34.02 10.49 20.13
N VAL A 157 33.50 9.40 20.71
CA VAL A 157 32.44 8.58 20.09
C VAL A 157 31.14 9.37 19.93
N ILE A 158 30.73 10.13 20.94
CA ILE A 158 29.49 10.92 20.89
C ILE A 158 29.64 12.08 19.89
N ALA A 159 30.80 12.73 19.83
CA ALA A 159 31.12 13.77 18.86
C ALA A 159 31.04 13.24 17.42
N ALA A 160 31.63 12.07 17.14
CA ALA A 160 31.54 11.44 15.82
C ALA A 160 30.08 11.13 15.42
N LYS A 161 29.27 10.63 16.36
CA LYS A 161 27.83 10.40 16.13
C LYS A 161 27.06 11.70 15.88
N LEU A 162 27.43 12.78 16.57
CA LEU A 162 26.83 14.10 16.38
C LEU A 162 27.13 14.64 14.98
N ASP A 163 28.35 14.49 14.49
CA ASP A 163 28.73 14.90 13.14
C ASP A 163 27.98 14.10 12.07
N GLN A 164 27.84 12.78 12.28
CA GLN A 164 27.02 11.94 11.41
C GLN A 164 25.54 12.38 11.42
N ALA A 165 24.97 12.65 12.60
CA ALA A 165 23.58 13.10 12.72
C ALA A 165 23.34 14.45 12.04
N ARG A 166 24.29 15.39 12.15
CA ARG A 166 24.27 16.68 11.45
C ARG A 166 24.36 16.50 9.94
N HIS A 167 25.22 15.59 9.47
CA HIS A 167 25.33 15.27 8.06
C HIS A 167 23.99 14.77 7.51
N TYR A 168 23.36 13.77 8.14
CA TYR A 168 22.05 13.28 7.70
C TYR A 168 20.96 14.37 7.74
N LEU A 169 20.92 15.19 8.78
CA LEU A 169 19.99 16.32 8.85
C LEU A 169 20.20 17.28 7.66
N SER A 170 21.45 17.59 7.33
CA SER A 170 21.79 18.46 6.19
C SER A 170 21.35 17.86 4.85
N GLU A 171 21.48 16.54 4.67
CA GLU A 171 21.02 15.86 3.45
C GLU A 171 19.49 15.93 3.32
N ILE A 172 18.75 15.79 4.42
CA ILE A 172 17.27 15.86 4.44
C ILE A 172 16.76 17.26 4.09
N GLU A 173 17.49 18.30 4.51
CA GLU A 173 17.14 19.69 4.23
C GLU A 173 17.44 20.11 2.79
N ARG A 174 18.23 19.33 2.05
CA ARG A 174 18.48 19.59 0.62
C ARG A 174 17.24 19.29 -0.23
N PRO A 175 16.97 20.11 -1.28
CA PRO A 175 15.88 19.83 -2.22
C PRO A 175 15.97 18.44 -2.88
N ALA A 176 17.19 17.95 -3.15
CA ALA A 176 17.45 16.66 -3.76
C ALA A 176 16.92 15.46 -2.94
N TYR A 177 16.69 15.62 -1.64
CA TYR A 177 16.12 14.56 -0.79
C TYR A 177 14.73 14.12 -1.28
N MET A 178 13.91 15.08 -1.73
CA MET A 178 12.56 14.79 -2.24
C MET A 178 12.60 13.89 -3.48
N SER A 179 13.58 14.09 -4.37
CA SER A 179 13.78 13.23 -5.54
C SER A 179 14.10 11.79 -5.14
N ARG A 180 14.84 11.61 -4.04
CA ARG A 180 15.18 10.29 -3.48
C ARG A 180 14.00 9.57 -2.84
N LEU A 181 13.01 10.33 -2.35
CA LEU A 181 11.79 9.76 -1.76
C LEU A 181 10.76 9.33 -2.82
N LYS A 182 10.84 9.85 -4.04
CA LYS A 182 9.92 9.50 -5.13
C LYS A 182 10.05 8.01 -5.46
N GLY A 183 8.93 7.30 -5.45
CA GLY A 183 8.86 5.84 -5.60
C GLY A 183 8.82 5.08 -4.28
N THR A 184 9.05 5.73 -3.13
CA THR A 184 8.80 5.14 -1.80
C THR A 184 7.35 5.30 -1.38
N ILE A 185 6.95 4.63 -0.30
CA ILE A 185 5.58 4.69 0.27
C ILE A 185 5.25 6.00 1.02
N GLY A 186 6.25 6.83 1.29
CA GLY A 186 6.11 8.02 2.15
C GLY A 186 5.72 7.68 3.59
N VAL A 187 4.94 8.53 4.22
CA VAL A 187 4.31 8.29 5.53
C VAL A 187 2.91 8.90 5.53
N ASP A 188 2.06 8.48 6.47
CA ASP A 188 0.74 9.08 6.62
C ASP A 188 0.84 10.60 6.92
N PRO A 189 0.13 11.47 6.19
CA PRO A 189 0.21 12.91 6.43
C PRO A 189 -0.29 13.33 7.83
N SER A 190 -1.15 12.54 8.48
CA SER A 190 -1.64 12.84 9.84
C SER A 190 -0.52 12.89 10.88
N VAL A 191 0.56 12.11 10.71
CA VAL A 191 1.70 12.13 11.63
C VAL A 191 2.62 13.35 11.42
N ARG A 192 2.37 14.17 10.41
CA ARG A 192 3.19 15.36 10.12
C ARG A 192 3.13 16.39 11.24
N SER A 193 1.96 16.54 11.86
CA SER A 193 1.66 17.55 12.90
C SER A 193 2.04 17.13 14.32
N THR A 194 2.47 15.87 14.51
CA THR A 194 2.89 15.28 15.80
C THR A 194 4.40 15.33 15.97
#